data_AF-A0A9Q0RAZ7-F1
#
_entry.id   AF-A0A9Q0RAZ7-F1
#
_cell.length_a   1.000
_cell.length_b   1.000
_cell.length_c   1.000
_cell.angle_alpha   90.00
_cell.angle_beta   90.00
_cell.angle_gamma   90.00
#
_symmetry.space_group_name_H-M   'P 1'
#
loop_
_entity.id
_entity.type
_entity.pdbx_description
1 polymer ?
#
loop_
_entity_poly.entity_id
_entity_poly.type
_entity_poly.pdbx_seq_one_letter_code
_entity_poly.pdbx_strand_id
1 'polypeptide(L)'
;MTLVLFFGCLFVAFSPIIALFIFVIYKEAKLLIIMLAGAFFWLLSIFIASILWKIVKPLQDENAWSIAISIVAQEGVRLLLYKIFIKLEANIYRFATKQTLETEKSYLKGSLACGVGYSFAYVLVMYGSVMTHSTGPGSLFTSECPKISLFIVNALLAHNFGILNILWTIIIFISFKSLKNKKENKKIIYIFAITLSLASHFLLSYLTLIKNCKVSLLVNYLISIPLAIIGYFFIKKYYRNKKDFYQSQINETQKDEQTIEVIKPQENDQKQDLTRRRVPNDNTSDDEPVLFDNDIKIK
;
A
#
# COMPACT_ATOMS: atom_id res chain seq x y z
N MET A 1 -25.47 29.92 -11.35
CA MET A 1 -24.31 30.09 -10.44
C MET A 1 -24.16 28.92 -9.45
N THR A 2 -25.25 28.29 -9.00
CA THR A 2 -25.26 27.19 -8.02
C THR A 2 -24.61 25.89 -8.54
N LEU A 3 -24.90 25.49 -9.78
CA LEU A 3 -24.26 24.32 -10.40
C LEU A 3 -22.74 24.50 -10.55
N VAL A 4 -22.28 25.73 -10.84
CA VAL A 4 -20.84 26.03 -10.95
C VAL A 4 -20.16 25.84 -9.59
N LEU A 5 -20.78 26.30 -8.50
CA LEU A 5 -20.28 26.07 -7.15
C LEU A 5 -20.26 24.58 -6.80
N PHE A 6 -21.33 23.85 -7.12
CA PHE A 6 -21.42 22.41 -6.90
C PHE A 6 -20.29 21.64 -7.62
N PHE A 7 -20.15 21.82 -8.92
CA PHE A 7 -19.11 21.14 -9.70
C PHE A 7 -17.70 21.58 -9.30
N GLY A 8 -17.51 22.87 -9.01
CA GLY A 8 -16.23 23.38 -8.51
C GLY A 8 -15.82 22.70 -7.19
N CYS A 9 -16.74 22.63 -6.23
CA CYS A 9 -16.48 21.97 -4.96
C CYS A 9 -16.30 20.44 -5.10
N LEU A 10 -17.10 19.80 -5.96
CA LEU A 10 -16.98 18.38 -6.28
C LEU A 10 -15.58 18.04 -6.81
N PHE A 11 -15.11 18.78 -7.82
CA PHE A 11 -13.81 18.52 -8.40
C PHE A 11 -12.67 18.87 -7.45
N VAL A 12 -12.78 19.91 -6.63
CA VAL A 12 -11.80 20.20 -5.58
C VAL A 12 -11.71 19.02 -4.60
N ALA A 13 -12.83 18.62 -3.99
CA ALA A 13 -12.86 17.57 -2.97
C ALA A 13 -12.39 16.21 -3.49
N PHE A 14 -12.81 15.81 -4.70
CA PHE A 14 -12.56 14.48 -5.25
C PHE A 14 -11.37 14.41 -6.24
N SER A 15 -10.70 15.53 -6.55
CA SER A 15 -9.61 15.57 -7.54
C SER A 15 -8.55 14.46 -7.40
N PRO A 16 -7.93 14.20 -6.23
CA PRO A 16 -6.89 13.17 -6.12
C PRO A 16 -7.47 11.76 -6.33
N ILE A 17 -8.70 11.53 -5.88
CA ILE A 17 -9.39 10.25 -6.01
C ILE A 17 -9.70 9.97 -7.48
N ILE A 18 -10.31 10.93 -8.18
CA ILE A 18 -10.66 10.81 -9.60
C ILE A 18 -9.41 10.60 -10.45
N ALA A 19 -8.35 11.38 -10.20
CA ALA A 19 -7.09 11.23 -10.93
C ALA A 19 -6.48 9.84 -10.74
N LEU A 20 -6.35 9.36 -9.50
CA LEU A 20 -5.78 8.05 -9.24
C LEU A 20 -6.67 6.91 -9.75
N PHE A 21 -7.99 7.10 -9.72
CA PHE A 21 -8.93 6.14 -10.27
C PHE A 21 -8.70 5.93 -11.77
N ILE A 22 -8.71 7.01 -12.55
CA ILE A 22 -8.57 6.96 -14.01
C ILE A 22 -7.17 6.47 -14.42
N PHE A 23 -6.11 6.99 -13.80
CA PHE A 23 -4.75 6.69 -14.24
C PHE A 23 -4.19 5.37 -13.74
N VAL A 24 -4.66 4.86 -12.60
CA VAL A 24 -4.09 3.67 -11.95
C VAL A 24 -5.10 2.55 -11.78
N ILE A 25 -6.24 2.83 -11.14
CA ILE A 25 -7.15 1.76 -10.66
C ILE A 25 -7.98 1.15 -11.80
N TYR A 26 -8.55 1.97 -12.68
CA TYR A 26 -9.43 1.53 -13.77
C TYR A 26 -8.77 0.51 -14.71
N LYS A 27 -7.43 0.50 -14.79
CA LYS A 27 -6.65 -0.37 -15.68
C LYS A 27 -6.65 -1.84 -15.27
N GLU A 28 -6.94 -2.16 -14.00
CA GLU A 28 -6.84 -3.52 -13.47
C GLU A 28 -8.04 -3.81 -12.55
N ALA A 29 -8.92 -4.75 -12.93
CA ALA A 29 -10.13 -5.08 -12.16
C ALA A 29 -9.85 -5.47 -10.69
N LYS A 30 -8.71 -6.12 -10.42
CA LYS A 30 -8.28 -6.42 -9.04
C LYS A 30 -8.13 -5.16 -8.17
N LEU A 31 -7.65 -4.05 -8.73
CA LEU A 31 -7.45 -2.80 -7.99
C LEU A 31 -8.78 -2.17 -7.65
N LEU A 32 -9.79 -2.29 -8.53
CA LEU A 32 -11.15 -1.83 -8.26
C LEU A 32 -11.75 -2.57 -7.05
N ILE A 33 -11.62 -3.89 -7.01
CA ILE A 33 -12.13 -4.70 -5.87
C ILE A 33 -11.41 -4.31 -4.58
N ILE A 34 -10.10 -4.12 -4.62
CA ILE A 34 -9.29 -3.69 -3.46
C ILE A 34 -9.70 -2.28 -3.00
N MET A 35 -9.97 -1.36 -3.93
CA MET A 35 -10.49 -0.02 -3.61
C MET A 35 -11.85 -0.09 -2.92
N LEU A 36 -12.79 -0.90 -3.43
CA LEU A 36 -14.10 -1.08 -2.81
C LEU A 36 -13.99 -1.65 -1.38
N ALA A 37 -13.07 -2.59 -1.16
CA ALA A 37 -12.78 -3.08 0.19
C ALA A 37 -12.26 -1.96 1.11
N GLY A 38 -11.33 -1.13 0.65
CA GLY A 38 -10.85 0.02 1.40
C GLY A 38 -11.96 0.99 1.83
N ALA A 39 -12.90 1.28 0.92
CA ALA A 39 -14.07 2.10 1.20
C ALA A 39 -15.01 1.46 2.24
N PHE A 40 -15.30 0.17 2.11
CA PHE A 40 -16.11 -0.57 3.06
C PHE A 40 -15.51 -0.56 4.47
N PHE A 41 -14.20 -0.81 4.60
CA PHE A 41 -13.54 -0.81 5.90
C PHE A 41 -13.48 0.60 6.53
N TRP A 42 -13.39 1.66 5.73
CA TRP A 42 -13.57 3.01 6.27
C TRP A 42 -14.97 3.21 6.86
N LEU A 43 -16.03 2.81 6.14
CA LEU A 43 -17.41 2.88 6.65
C LEU A 43 -17.59 2.05 7.93
N LEU A 44 -17.00 0.86 7.98
CA LEU A 44 -16.99 0.04 9.19
C LEU A 44 -16.33 0.76 10.37
N SER A 45 -15.26 1.53 10.12
CA SER A 45 -14.57 2.26 11.17
C SER A 45 -15.42 3.36 11.80
N ILE A 46 -16.12 4.16 10.99
CA ILE A 46 -17.02 5.20 11.52
C ILE A 46 -18.29 4.61 12.13
N PHE A 47 -18.73 3.44 11.67
CA PHE A 47 -19.84 2.71 12.29
C PHE A 47 -19.47 2.26 13.72
N ILE A 48 -18.28 1.67 13.89
CA ILE A 48 -17.74 1.32 15.21
C ILE A 48 -17.58 2.57 16.08
N ALA A 49 -17.03 3.65 15.52
CA ALA A 49 -16.88 4.92 16.24
C ALA A 49 -18.23 5.46 16.73
N SER A 50 -19.28 5.39 15.91
CA SER A 50 -20.63 5.83 16.27
C SER A 50 -21.22 5.02 17.43
N ILE A 51 -21.04 3.69 17.43
CA ILE A 51 -21.45 2.83 18.55
C ILE A 51 -20.70 3.22 19.83
N LEU A 52 -19.38 3.41 19.75
CA LEU A 52 -18.55 3.75 20.91
C LEU A 52 -18.89 5.14 21.47
N TRP A 53 -19.13 6.14 20.60
CA TRP A 53 -19.59 7.47 21.00
C TRP A 53 -20.95 7.39 21.73
N LYS A 54 -21.85 6.50 21.30
CA LYS A 54 -23.18 6.33 21.93
C LYS A 54 -23.11 5.76 23.36
N ILE A 55 -22.13 4.90 23.64
CA ILE A 55 -21.97 4.24 24.96
C ILE A 55 -21.52 5.26 26.02
N VAL A 56 -20.59 6.16 25.68
CA VAL A 56 -19.99 7.10 26.64
C VAL A 56 -20.83 8.39 26.72
N LYS A 57 -21.98 8.30 27.39
CA LYS A 57 -22.92 9.42 27.58
C LYS A 57 -22.30 10.73 28.12
N PRO A 58 -21.45 10.73 29.17
CA PRO A 58 -21.00 12.00 29.78
C PRO A 58 -20.03 12.81 28.92
N LEU A 59 -19.49 12.24 27.83
CA LEU A 59 -18.53 12.92 26.94
C LEU A 59 -19.12 13.21 25.54
N GLN A 60 -20.44 13.07 25.36
CA GLN A 60 -21.06 13.27 24.04
C GLN A 60 -21.00 14.71 23.54
N ASP A 61 -21.01 15.68 24.46
CA ASP A 61 -20.95 17.12 24.15
C ASP A 61 -19.54 17.60 23.82
N GLU A 62 -18.52 16.79 24.13
CA GLU A 62 -17.12 17.12 23.87
C GLU A 62 -16.70 16.69 22.46
N ASN A 63 -16.65 17.63 21.53
CA ASN A 63 -16.20 17.37 20.14
C ASN A 63 -14.82 16.69 20.08
N ALA A 64 -13.93 17.05 21.00
CA ALA A 64 -12.60 16.46 21.15
C ALA A 64 -12.67 14.94 21.42
N TRP A 65 -13.65 14.47 22.18
CA TRP A 65 -13.86 13.05 22.46
C TRP A 65 -14.35 12.30 21.21
N SER A 66 -15.32 12.88 20.50
CA SER A 66 -15.84 12.31 19.25
C SER A 66 -14.75 12.15 18.18
N ILE A 67 -13.85 13.13 18.09
CA ILE A 67 -12.68 13.07 17.21
C ILE A 67 -11.73 11.94 17.67
N ALA A 68 -11.39 11.87 18.95
CA ALA A 68 -10.48 10.86 19.49
C ALA A 68 -10.93 9.43 19.16
N ILE A 69 -12.18 9.10 19.51
CA ILE A 69 -12.73 7.75 19.34
C ILE A 69 -12.82 7.37 17.85
N SER A 70 -13.15 8.34 17.00
CA SER A 70 -13.22 8.15 15.55
C SER A 70 -11.86 7.84 14.96
N ILE A 71 -10.79 8.53 15.39
CA ILE A 71 -9.44 8.27 14.91
C ILE A 71 -8.95 6.91 15.38
N VAL A 72 -9.17 6.55 16.64
CA VAL A 72 -8.78 5.23 17.18
C VAL A 72 -9.46 4.11 16.39
N ALA A 73 -10.76 4.24 16.12
CA ALA A 73 -11.50 3.26 15.33
C ALA A 73 -10.99 3.19 13.88
N GLN A 74 -10.77 4.35 13.24
CA GLN A 74 -10.21 4.45 11.89
C GLN A 74 -8.84 3.77 11.78
N GLU A 75 -7.91 4.07 12.69
CA GLU A 75 -6.58 3.47 12.67
C GLU A 75 -6.62 1.98 13.00
N GLY A 76 -7.44 1.57 13.97
CA GLY A 76 -7.65 0.17 14.32
C GLY A 76 -8.17 -0.65 13.13
N VAL A 77 -9.16 -0.13 12.42
CA VAL A 77 -9.71 -0.79 11.22
C VAL A 77 -8.75 -0.73 10.04
N ARG A 78 -7.93 0.32 9.90
CA ARG A 78 -6.86 0.36 8.90
C ARG A 78 -5.81 -0.73 9.12
N LEU A 79 -5.48 -1.05 10.39
CA LEU A 79 -4.62 -2.18 10.73
C LEU A 79 -5.28 -3.53 10.40
N LEU A 80 -6.58 -3.67 10.64
CA LEU A 80 -7.35 -4.85 10.24
C LEU A 80 -7.33 -5.03 8.71
N LEU A 81 -7.57 -3.95 7.97
CA LEU A 81 -7.52 -3.93 6.51
C LEU A 81 -6.13 -4.36 6.00
N TYR A 82 -5.04 -3.87 6.60
CA TYR A 82 -3.68 -4.32 6.29
C TYR A 82 -3.51 -5.83 6.47
N LYS A 83 -3.97 -6.40 7.60
CA LYS A 83 -3.87 -7.84 7.88
C LYS A 83 -4.61 -8.67 6.82
N ILE A 84 -5.81 -8.23 6.45
CA ILE A 84 -6.64 -8.88 5.42
C ILE A 84 -5.95 -8.78 4.06
N PHE A 85 -5.44 -7.60 3.72
CA PHE A 85 -4.74 -7.36 2.46
C PHE A 85 -3.49 -8.25 2.29
N ILE A 86 -2.66 -8.37 3.31
CA ILE A 86 -1.49 -9.28 3.27
C ILE A 86 -1.91 -10.74 3.15
N LYS A 87 -2.98 -11.15 3.83
CA LYS A 87 -3.51 -12.52 3.73
C LYS A 87 -4.03 -12.81 2.32
N LEU A 88 -4.73 -11.85 1.72
CA LEU A 88 -5.22 -11.94 0.34
C LEU A 88 -4.06 -12.03 -0.65
N GLU A 89 -3.09 -11.12 -0.58
CA GLU A 89 -1.89 -11.14 -1.43
C GLU A 89 -1.15 -12.47 -1.30
N ALA A 90 -0.94 -12.98 -0.07
CA ALA A 90 -0.30 -14.27 0.13
C ALA A 90 -1.06 -15.43 -0.53
N ASN A 91 -2.39 -15.43 -0.51
CA ASN A 91 -3.21 -16.44 -1.18
C ASN A 91 -3.16 -16.34 -2.70
N ILE A 92 -3.15 -15.12 -3.25
CA ILE A 92 -3.03 -14.90 -4.69
C ILE A 92 -1.66 -15.37 -5.18
N TYR A 93 -0.59 -15.10 -4.44
CA TYR A 93 0.77 -15.50 -4.83
C TYR A 93 1.11 -16.96 -4.55
N ARG A 94 0.27 -17.75 -3.86
CA ARG A 94 0.49 -19.20 -3.75
C ARG A 94 0.52 -19.89 -5.11
N PHE A 95 -0.12 -19.29 -6.11
CA PHE A 95 -0.14 -19.76 -7.49
C PHE A 95 0.94 -19.11 -8.37
N ALA A 96 1.71 -18.15 -7.83
CA ALA A 96 2.77 -17.47 -8.55
C ALA A 96 4.14 -18.10 -8.23
N THR A 97 4.84 -18.57 -9.26
CA THR A 97 6.04 -19.41 -9.13
C THR A 97 7.25 -18.69 -8.52
N LYS A 98 7.34 -17.34 -8.59
CA LYS A 98 8.44 -16.55 -8.00
C LYS A 98 7.97 -15.15 -7.54
N GLN A 99 8.51 -14.67 -6.40
CA GLN A 99 8.33 -13.29 -5.94
C GLN A 99 9.26 -12.37 -6.73
N THR A 100 8.69 -11.50 -7.57
CA THR A 100 9.46 -10.64 -8.50
C THR A 100 9.27 -9.15 -8.20
N LEU A 101 10.01 -8.30 -8.90
CA LEU A 101 9.79 -6.85 -8.88
C LEU A 101 8.34 -6.48 -9.28
N GLU A 102 7.70 -7.27 -10.15
CA GLU A 102 6.30 -7.07 -10.54
C GLU A 102 5.33 -7.35 -9.39
N THR A 103 5.64 -8.33 -8.53
CA THR A 103 4.91 -8.57 -7.28
C THR A 103 4.95 -7.36 -6.35
N GLU A 104 6.11 -6.70 -6.19
CA GLU A 104 6.19 -5.49 -5.34
C GLU A 104 5.48 -4.28 -5.94
N LYS A 105 5.54 -4.10 -7.28
CA LYS A 105 4.74 -3.07 -7.96
C LYS A 105 3.24 -3.31 -7.77
N SER A 106 2.80 -4.57 -7.87
CA SER A 106 1.41 -4.97 -7.61
C SER A 106 1.00 -4.64 -6.17
N TYR A 107 1.86 -4.91 -5.19
CA TYR A 107 1.62 -4.56 -3.79
C TYR A 107 1.45 -3.04 -3.56
N LEU A 108 2.31 -2.22 -4.18
CA LEU A 108 2.21 -0.76 -4.07
C LEU A 108 0.91 -0.24 -4.69
N LYS A 109 0.53 -0.75 -5.88
CA LYS A 109 -0.73 -0.42 -6.53
C LYS A 109 -1.94 -0.85 -5.68
N GLY A 110 -1.90 -2.03 -5.08
CA GLY A 110 -2.96 -2.51 -4.18
C GLY A 110 -3.09 -1.66 -2.91
N SER A 111 -1.95 -1.30 -2.29
CA SER A 111 -1.94 -0.41 -1.11
C SER A 111 -2.49 0.98 -1.45
N LEU A 112 -2.12 1.52 -2.62
CA LEU A 112 -2.65 2.77 -3.16
C LEU A 112 -4.17 2.66 -3.41
N ALA A 113 -4.65 1.58 -4.02
CA ALA A 113 -6.07 1.35 -4.26
C ALA A 113 -6.88 1.29 -2.95
N CYS A 114 -6.38 0.58 -1.93
CA CYS A 114 -6.95 0.61 -0.58
C CYS A 114 -7.07 2.05 -0.05
N GLY A 115 -6.00 2.83 -0.14
CA GLY A 115 -5.98 4.22 0.33
C GLY A 115 -6.96 5.13 -0.41
N VAL A 116 -7.08 4.96 -1.74
CA VAL A 116 -8.06 5.69 -2.57
C VAL A 116 -9.49 5.33 -2.18
N GLY A 117 -9.78 4.05 -1.89
CA GLY A 117 -11.07 3.63 -1.39
C GLY A 117 -11.41 4.22 -0.03
N TYR A 118 -10.45 4.15 0.91
CA TYR A 118 -10.56 4.73 2.25
C TYR A 118 -10.86 6.24 2.18
N SER A 119 -10.14 6.94 1.31
CA SER A 119 -10.31 8.37 1.03
C SER A 119 -11.64 8.71 0.37
N PHE A 120 -12.08 7.92 -0.63
CA PHE A 120 -13.37 8.12 -1.29
C PHE A 120 -14.53 8.05 -0.31
N ALA A 121 -14.56 7.02 0.55
CA ALA A 121 -15.59 6.89 1.57
C ALA A 121 -15.54 8.04 2.58
N TYR A 122 -14.33 8.44 3.01
CA TYR A 122 -14.13 9.61 3.88
C TYR A 122 -14.73 10.88 3.29
N VAL A 123 -14.33 11.25 2.07
CA VAL A 123 -14.81 12.49 1.42
C VAL A 123 -16.32 12.43 1.22
N LEU A 124 -16.85 11.27 0.79
CA LEU A 124 -18.28 11.11 0.55
C LEU A 124 -19.11 11.30 1.82
N VAL A 125 -18.70 10.70 2.95
CA VAL A 125 -19.47 10.79 4.20
C VAL A 125 -19.26 12.12 4.91
N MET A 126 -18.02 12.62 4.96
CA MET A 126 -17.72 13.85 5.70
C MET A 126 -18.15 15.12 4.95
N TYR A 127 -18.19 15.08 3.62
CA TYR A 127 -18.52 16.26 2.81
C TYR A 127 -19.75 16.10 1.91
N GLY A 128 -20.12 14.88 1.53
CA GLY A 128 -21.16 14.64 0.51
C GLY A 128 -22.51 15.30 0.84
N SER A 129 -22.96 15.21 2.10
CA SER A 129 -24.21 15.85 2.54
C SER A 129 -24.13 17.38 2.49
N VAL A 130 -23.00 17.98 2.87
CA VAL A 130 -22.80 19.43 2.79
C VAL A 130 -22.74 19.88 1.32
N MET A 131 -22.10 19.09 0.47
CA MET A 131 -21.95 19.38 -0.96
C MET A 131 -23.30 19.43 -1.69
N THR A 132 -24.25 18.53 -1.40
CA THR A 132 -25.56 18.52 -2.10
C THR A 132 -26.35 19.80 -1.86
N HIS A 133 -26.23 20.40 -0.66
CA HIS A 133 -26.89 21.66 -0.32
C HIS A 133 -26.36 22.86 -1.11
N SER A 134 -25.17 22.76 -1.73
CA SER A 134 -24.62 23.82 -2.60
C SER A 134 -25.37 24.00 -3.93
N THR A 135 -26.28 23.07 -4.26
CA THR A 135 -27.16 23.19 -5.44
C THR A 135 -28.29 24.22 -5.25
N GLY A 136 -28.59 24.58 -3.99
CA GLY A 136 -29.60 25.58 -3.65
C GLY A 136 -29.17 27.01 -3.97
N PRO A 137 -30.13 27.97 -4.00
CA PRO A 137 -29.88 29.36 -4.41
C PRO A 137 -29.02 30.17 -3.42
N GLY A 138 -28.81 29.68 -2.20
CA GLY A 138 -28.11 30.38 -1.13
C GLY A 138 -26.72 29.80 -0.83
N SER A 139 -25.82 30.64 -0.31
CA SER A 139 -24.53 30.22 0.25
C SER A 139 -24.58 30.19 1.77
N LEU A 140 -23.97 29.18 2.37
CA LEU A 140 -23.87 29.04 3.83
C LEU A 140 -22.55 29.64 4.33
N PHE A 141 -22.64 30.42 5.40
CA PHE A 141 -21.50 31.02 6.09
C PHE A 141 -21.64 30.76 7.58
N THR A 142 -20.51 30.67 8.27
CA THR A 142 -20.48 30.55 9.74
C THR A 142 -20.01 31.88 10.35
N SER A 143 -20.40 32.15 11.60
CA SER A 143 -19.91 33.30 12.37
C SER A 143 -18.38 33.33 12.44
N GLU A 144 -17.77 32.15 12.51
CA GLU A 144 -16.33 31.96 12.53
C GLU A 144 -15.64 32.24 11.19
N CYS A 145 -16.39 32.22 10.08
CA CYS A 145 -15.88 32.52 8.75
C CYS A 145 -16.91 33.20 7.85
N PRO A 146 -17.13 34.52 8.03
CA PRO A 146 -18.13 35.26 7.27
C PRO A 146 -17.71 35.55 5.82
N LYS A 147 -16.44 35.39 5.47
CA LYS A 147 -15.88 35.77 4.15
C LYS A 147 -15.79 34.63 3.13
N ILE A 148 -15.87 33.37 3.57
CA ILE A 148 -15.68 32.20 2.71
C ILE A 148 -16.87 31.27 2.94
N SER A 149 -17.46 30.73 1.87
CA SER A 149 -18.60 29.82 2.02
C SER A 149 -18.17 28.52 2.71
N LEU A 150 -19.06 27.99 3.54
CA LEU A 150 -18.91 26.71 4.22
C LEU A 150 -18.65 25.57 3.22
N PHE A 151 -19.27 25.64 2.04
CA PHE A 151 -19.09 24.66 0.97
C PHE A 151 -17.63 24.58 0.50
N ILE A 152 -16.95 25.72 0.32
CA ILE A 152 -15.55 25.76 -0.13
C ILE A 152 -14.61 25.33 0.99
N VAL A 153 -14.83 25.82 2.21
CA VAL A 153 -14.01 25.45 3.38
C VAL A 153 -14.02 23.93 3.59
N ASN A 154 -15.20 23.31 3.57
CA ASN A 154 -15.34 21.88 3.75
C ASN A 154 -14.83 21.08 2.54
N ALA A 155 -14.95 21.60 1.31
CA ALA A 155 -14.36 20.96 0.13
C ALA A 155 -12.82 20.86 0.24
N LEU A 156 -12.17 21.95 0.69
CA LEU A 156 -10.72 22.00 0.87
C LEU A 156 -10.25 21.11 2.03
N LEU A 157 -10.97 21.09 3.15
CA LEU A 157 -10.67 20.17 4.25
C LEU A 157 -10.83 18.71 3.80
N ALA A 158 -11.93 18.38 3.11
CA ALA A 158 -12.17 17.04 2.60
C ALA A 158 -11.09 16.61 1.60
N HIS A 159 -10.67 17.51 0.71
CA HIS A 159 -9.55 17.28 -0.20
C HIS A 159 -8.25 16.98 0.57
N ASN A 160 -7.90 17.81 1.56
CA ASN A 160 -6.68 17.66 2.34
C ASN A 160 -6.62 16.31 3.07
N PHE A 161 -7.67 15.99 3.82
CA PHE A 161 -7.77 14.69 4.50
C PHE A 161 -7.91 13.52 3.53
N GLY A 162 -8.50 13.75 2.35
CA GLY A 162 -8.56 12.76 1.28
C GLY A 162 -7.15 12.34 0.81
N ILE A 163 -6.26 13.31 0.55
CA ILE A 163 -4.86 13.03 0.19
C ILE A 163 -4.14 12.32 1.33
N LEU A 164 -4.30 12.81 2.55
CA LEU A 164 -3.64 12.23 3.73
C LEU A 164 -4.08 10.79 4.00
N ASN A 165 -5.36 10.47 3.85
CA ASN A 165 -5.85 9.10 4.00
C ASN A 165 -5.22 8.13 3.00
N ILE A 166 -5.00 8.57 1.75
CA ILE A 166 -4.27 7.78 0.75
C ILE A 166 -2.83 7.54 1.22
N LEU A 167 -2.13 8.60 1.62
CA LEU A 167 -0.73 8.53 2.04
C LEU A 167 -0.52 7.70 3.31
N TRP A 168 -1.30 7.94 4.36
CA TRP A 168 -1.24 7.18 5.61
C TRP A 168 -1.46 5.69 5.35
N THR A 169 -2.42 5.33 4.49
CA THR A 169 -2.67 3.92 4.13
C THR A 169 -1.44 3.29 3.49
N ILE A 170 -0.83 3.94 2.50
CA ILE A 170 0.37 3.42 1.82
C ILE A 170 1.54 3.30 2.79
N ILE A 171 1.80 4.32 3.61
CA ILE A 171 2.91 4.35 4.57
C ILE A 171 2.74 3.24 5.60
N ILE A 172 1.55 3.09 6.18
CA ILE A 172 1.24 2.05 7.16
C ILE A 172 1.46 0.66 6.54
N PHE A 173 0.93 0.41 5.34
CA PHE A 173 1.05 -0.89 4.69
C PHE A 173 2.51 -1.24 4.39
N ILE A 174 3.28 -0.31 3.84
CA ILE A 174 4.71 -0.51 3.56
C ILE A 174 5.49 -0.76 4.86
N SER A 175 5.23 0.04 5.90
CA SER A 175 5.96 -0.04 7.16
C SER A 175 5.68 -1.36 7.88
N PHE A 176 4.43 -1.78 8.02
CA PHE A 176 4.10 -3.06 8.67
C PHE A 176 4.62 -4.28 7.89
N LYS A 177 4.53 -4.27 6.55
CA LYS A 177 5.11 -5.34 5.72
C LYS A 177 6.62 -5.42 5.92
N SER A 178 7.28 -4.27 6.01
CA SER A 178 8.74 -4.20 6.18
C SER A 178 9.18 -4.61 7.58
N LEU A 179 8.39 -4.32 8.63
CA LEU A 179 8.69 -4.73 10.00
C LEU A 179 8.66 -6.24 10.20
N LYS A 180 7.85 -6.97 9.43
CA LYS A 180 7.80 -8.44 9.48
C LYS A 180 9.08 -9.09 8.93
N ASN A 181 9.86 -8.36 8.11
CA ASN A 181 11.13 -8.86 7.58
C ASN A 181 12.28 -8.62 8.59
N LYS A 182 13.07 -9.66 8.88
CA LYS A 182 14.03 -9.75 10.00
C LYS A 182 15.26 -8.81 9.96
N LYS A 183 15.43 -7.90 9.00
CA LYS A 183 16.62 -7.02 8.96
C LYS A 183 16.52 -5.88 9.98
N GLU A 184 17.28 -5.97 11.06
CA GLU A 184 17.16 -5.11 12.26
C GLU A 184 17.46 -3.63 12.00
N ASN A 185 18.45 -3.31 11.17
CA ASN A 185 18.93 -1.92 10.98
C ASN A 185 17.94 -0.97 10.30
N LYS A 186 16.84 -1.47 9.70
CA LYS A 186 15.82 -0.62 9.04
C LYS A 186 14.51 -0.52 9.84
N LYS A 187 14.35 -1.24 10.95
CA LYS A 187 13.11 -1.27 11.74
C LYS A 187 12.73 0.11 12.29
N ILE A 188 13.72 0.87 12.78
CA ILE A 188 13.51 2.20 13.37
C ILE A 188 12.82 3.17 12.40
N ILE A 189 13.23 3.17 11.13
CA ILE A 189 12.65 4.06 10.10
C ILE A 189 11.17 3.73 9.88
N TYR A 190 10.80 2.45 9.85
CA TYR A 190 9.41 2.02 9.65
C TYR A 190 8.54 2.29 10.88
N ILE A 191 9.07 2.09 12.09
CA ILE A 191 8.37 2.46 13.34
C ILE A 191 8.12 3.96 13.36
N PHE A 192 9.15 4.76 13.07
CA PHE A 192 9.02 6.22 13.00
C PHE A 192 7.95 6.65 11.99
N ALA A 193 7.90 6.04 10.79
CA ALA A 193 6.91 6.35 9.78
C ALA A 193 5.46 6.02 10.23
N ILE A 194 5.27 4.91 10.95
CA ILE A 194 3.96 4.55 11.54
C ILE A 194 3.56 5.57 12.60
N THR A 195 4.45 5.86 13.55
CA THR A 195 4.19 6.82 14.62
C THR A 195 3.89 8.21 14.06
N LEU A 196 4.63 8.66 13.06
CA LEU A 196 4.40 9.94 12.38
C LEU A 196 3.04 9.97 11.68
N SER A 197 2.64 8.87 11.02
CA SER A 197 1.32 8.78 10.36
C SER A 197 0.18 8.86 11.39
N LEU A 198 0.29 8.12 12.49
CA LEU A 198 -0.69 8.14 13.57
C LEU A 198 -0.77 9.51 14.24
N ALA A 199 0.38 10.06 14.66
CA ALA A 199 0.45 11.35 15.32
C ALA A 199 -0.05 12.49 14.43
N SER A 200 0.24 12.45 13.12
CA SER A 200 -0.27 13.46 12.19
C SER A 200 -1.78 13.36 11.98
N HIS A 201 -2.37 12.17 11.98
CA HIS A 201 -3.83 12.04 11.90
C HIS A 201 -4.53 12.63 13.12
N PHE A 202 -4.01 12.35 14.33
CA PHE A 202 -4.46 13.02 15.55
C PHE A 202 -4.29 14.54 15.45
N LEU A 203 -3.07 15.02 15.23
CA LEU A 203 -2.77 16.45 15.21
C LEU A 203 -3.65 17.23 14.23
N LEU A 204 -3.73 16.80 12.97
CA LEU A 204 -4.51 17.49 11.94
C LEU A 204 -6.01 17.49 12.25
N SER A 205 -6.53 16.38 12.78
CA SER A 205 -7.95 16.30 13.18
C SER A 205 -8.26 17.27 14.33
N TYR A 206 -7.39 17.38 15.33
CA TYR A 206 -7.58 18.33 16.43
C TYR A 206 -7.43 19.79 15.97
N LEU A 207 -6.58 20.07 14.98
CA LEU A 207 -6.47 21.41 14.39
C LEU A 207 -7.77 21.86 13.69
N THR A 208 -8.67 20.93 13.34
CA THR A 208 -10.01 21.30 12.82
C THR A 208 -10.93 21.91 13.88
N LEU A 209 -10.64 21.75 15.18
CA LEU A 209 -11.38 22.37 16.29
C LEU A 209 -11.06 23.86 16.46
N ILE A 210 -10.01 24.37 15.82
CA ILE A 210 -9.69 25.79 15.86
C ILE A 210 -10.85 26.57 15.25
N LYS A 211 -11.49 27.41 16.06
CA LYS A 211 -12.69 28.17 15.68
C LYS A 211 -12.50 28.98 14.41
N ASN A 212 -11.36 29.67 14.29
CA ASN A 212 -11.07 30.50 13.11
C ASN A 212 -10.77 29.63 11.88
N CYS A 213 -11.71 29.56 10.93
CA CYS A 213 -11.59 28.64 9.80
C CYS A 213 -10.38 28.94 8.90
N LYS A 214 -9.96 30.21 8.78
CA LYS A 214 -8.78 30.58 7.97
C LYS A 214 -7.51 30.01 8.58
N VAL A 215 -7.37 30.17 9.90
CA VAL A 215 -6.21 29.65 10.64
C VAL A 215 -6.23 28.13 10.63
N SER A 216 -7.37 27.51 10.92
CA SER A 216 -7.52 26.05 10.88
C SER A 216 -7.13 25.48 9.53
N LEU A 217 -7.67 26.03 8.43
CA LEU A 217 -7.40 25.59 7.07
C LEU A 217 -5.92 25.78 6.69
N LEU A 218 -5.38 26.97 6.95
CA LEU A 218 -4.00 27.30 6.58
C LEU A 218 -3.00 26.40 7.33
N VAL A 219 -3.17 26.23 8.64
CA VAL A 219 -2.30 25.36 9.45
C VAL A 219 -2.43 23.90 9.01
N ASN A 220 -3.64 23.43 8.68
CA ASN A 220 -3.84 22.08 8.15
C ASN A 220 -3.03 21.84 6.86
N TYR A 221 -3.05 22.79 5.91
CA TYR A 221 -2.27 22.68 4.67
C TYR A 221 -0.76 22.86 4.88
N LEU A 222 -0.35 23.78 5.76
CA LEU A 222 1.06 23.99 6.09
C LEU A 222 1.72 22.75 6.69
N ILE A 223 0.98 21.95 7.45
CA ILE A 223 1.47 20.70 8.04
C ILE A 223 1.32 19.52 7.06
N SER A 224 0.22 19.44 6.31
CA SER A 224 -0.04 18.32 5.41
C SER A 224 0.90 18.27 4.21
N ILE A 225 1.31 19.43 3.66
CA ILE A 225 2.21 19.48 2.49
C ILE A 225 3.59 18.88 2.82
N PRO A 226 4.30 19.29 3.89
CA PRO A 226 5.54 18.63 4.31
C PRO A 226 5.36 17.14 4.58
N LEU A 227 4.27 16.73 5.23
CA LEU A 227 3.98 15.31 5.47
C LEU A 227 3.82 14.52 4.16
N ALA A 228 3.16 15.10 3.17
CA ALA A 228 3.02 14.49 1.85
C ALA A 228 4.38 14.36 1.13
N ILE A 229 5.23 15.39 1.23
CA ILE A 229 6.59 15.35 0.67
C ILE A 229 7.43 14.27 1.36
N ILE A 230 7.40 14.20 2.70
CA ILE A 230 8.09 13.16 3.48
C ILE A 230 7.58 11.77 3.09
N GLY A 231 6.25 11.60 2.97
CA GLY A 231 5.62 10.37 2.54
C GLY A 231 6.07 9.93 1.15
N TYR A 232 6.13 10.86 0.19
CA TYR A 232 6.64 10.59 -1.16
C TYR A 232 8.10 10.12 -1.14
N PHE A 233 8.99 10.81 -0.43
CA PHE A 233 10.39 10.40 -0.32
C PHE A 233 10.55 9.05 0.38
N PHE A 234 9.75 8.76 1.39
CA PHE A 234 9.71 7.46 2.05
C PHE A 234 9.33 6.34 1.08
N ILE A 235 8.23 6.51 0.33
CA ILE A 235 7.77 5.53 -0.68
C ILE A 235 8.84 5.35 -1.78
N LYS A 236 9.42 6.45 -2.27
CA LYS A 236 10.49 6.42 -3.28
C LYS A 236 11.72 5.67 -2.79
N LYS A 237 12.16 5.92 -1.55
CA LYS A 237 13.31 5.24 -0.92
C LYS A 237 13.02 3.75 -0.72
N TYR A 238 11.79 3.41 -0.29
CA TYR A 238 11.36 2.01 -0.18
C TYR A 238 11.43 1.29 -1.52
N TYR A 239 10.84 1.87 -2.57
CA TYR A 239 10.82 1.26 -3.90
C TYR A 239 12.22 1.11 -4.50
N ARG A 240 13.09 2.13 -4.36
CA ARG A 240 14.49 2.05 -4.82
C ARG A 240 15.23 0.89 -4.17
N ASN A 241 15.17 0.79 -2.83
CA ASN A 241 15.82 -0.31 -2.10
C ASN A 241 15.34 -1.70 -2.55
N LYS A 242 14.06 -1.83 -2.90
CA LYS A 242 13.50 -3.09 -3.40
C LYS A 242 13.95 -3.38 -4.83
N LYS A 243 13.98 -2.38 -5.70
CA LYS A 243 14.51 -2.49 -7.05
C LYS A 243 15.96 -2.98 -7.03
N ASP A 244 16.80 -2.33 -6.25
CA ASP A 244 18.23 -2.66 -6.14
C ASP A 244 18.42 -4.09 -5.61
N PHE A 245 17.62 -4.51 -4.63
CA PHE A 245 17.63 -5.88 -4.10
C PHE A 245 17.31 -6.94 -5.16
N TYR A 246 16.23 -6.75 -5.94
CA TYR A 246 15.88 -7.71 -6.99
C TYR A 246 16.88 -7.71 -8.15
N GLN A 247 17.44 -6.54 -8.50
CA GLN A 247 18.50 -6.47 -9.51
C GLN A 247 19.77 -7.20 -9.07
N SER A 248 20.16 -7.10 -7.80
CA SER A 248 21.30 -7.86 -7.25
C SER A 248 21.10 -9.37 -7.41
N GLN A 249 19.91 -9.89 -7.10
CA GLN A 249 19.63 -11.32 -7.23
C GLN A 249 19.62 -11.81 -8.68
N ILE A 250 19.13 -11.00 -9.60
CA ILE A 250 19.16 -11.33 -11.04
C ILE A 250 20.62 -11.41 -11.50
N ASN A 251 21.46 -10.45 -11.13
CA ASN A 251 22.87 -10.43 -11.50
C ASN A 251 23.64 -11.62 -10.90
N GLU A 252 23.34 -12.01 -9.65
CA GLU A 252 23.93 -13.20 -9.01
C GLU A 252 23.53 -14.48 -9.76
N THR A 253 22.25 -14.64 -10.08
CA THR A 253 21.75 -15.83 -10.82
C THR A 253 22.40 -15.94 -12.20
N GLN A 254 22.54 -14.82 -12.92
CA GLN A 254 23.21 -14.79 -14.23
C GLN A 254 24.70 -15.13 -14.12
N LYS A 255 25.37 -14.69 -13.06
CA LYS A 255 26.78 -15.02 -12.81
C LYS A 255 26.97 -16.50 -12.52
N ASP A 256 26.05 -17.10 -11.76
CA ASP A 256 26.06 -18.54 -11.47
C ASP A 256 25.81 -19.37 -12.75
N GLU A 257 24.86 -18.97 -13.60
CA GLU A 257 24.61 -19.61 -14.90
C GLU A 257 25.83 -19.55 -15.82
N GLN A 258 26.48 -18.38 -15.94
CA GLN A 258 27.71 -18.22 -16.72
C GLN A 258 28.86 -19.07 -16.16
N THR A 259 28.99 -19.16 -14.84
CA THR A 259 30.03 -19.98 -14.21
C THR A 259 29.80 -21.48 -14.48
N ILE A 260 28.56 -21.94 -14.42
CA ILE A 260 28.19 -23.34 -14.74
C ILE A 260 28.45 -23.65 -16.22
N GLU A 261 28.15 -22.71 -17.12
CA GLU A 261 28.39 -22.89 -18.56
C GLU A 261 29.88 -22.99 -18.90
N VAL A 262 30.75 -22.31 -18.15
CA VAL A 262 32.22 -22.42 -18.27
C VAL A 262 32.77 -23.73 -17.69
N ILE A 263 32.20 -24.24 -16.58
CA ILE A 263 32.69 -25.45 -15.90
C ILE A 263 32.24 -26.73 -16.62
N LYS A 264 31.04 -26.76 -17.20
CA LYS A 264 30.47 -27.96 -17.87
C LYS A 264 31.38 -28.60 -18.93
N PRO A 265 32.01 -27.85 -19.85
CA PRO A 265 32.96 -28.40 -20.81
C PRO A 265 34.18 -29.02 -20.13
N GLN A 266 34.75 -28.33 -19.13
CA GLN A 266 35.95 -28.79 -18.42
C GLN A 266 35.72 -30.09 -17.64
N GLU A 267 34.53 -30.25 -17.04
CA GLU A 267 34.16 -31.48 -16.33
C GLU A 267 33.93 -32.65 -17.31
N ASN A 268 33.36 -32.37 -18.49
CA ASN A 268 33.19 -33.38 -19.54
C ASN A 268 34.53 -33.84 -20.13
N ASP A 269 35.46 -32.91 -20.35
CA ASP A 269 36.82 -33.22 -20.83
C ASP A 269 37.59 -34.07 -19.80
N GLN A 270 37.48 -33.74 -18.51
CA GLN A 270 38.08 -34.55 -17.43
C GLN A 270 37.49 -35.95 -17.34
N LYS A 271 36.15 -36.10 -17.50
CA LYS A 271 35.50 -37.41 -17.50
C LYS A 271 35.91 -38.24 -18.72
N GLN A 272 36.05 -37.64 -19.89
CA GLN A 272 36.54 -38.34 -21.09
C GLN A 272 37.99 -38.81 -20.91
N ASP A 273 38.87 -37.98 -20.36
CA ASP A 273 40.28 -38.33 -20.14
C ASP A 273 40.44 -39.45 -19.09
N LEU A 274 39.65 -39.41 -18.01
CA LEU A 274 39.60 -40.48 -17.01
C LEU A 274 39.08 -41.80 -17.57
N THR A 275 38.12 -41.75 -18.49
CA THR A 275 37.60 -42.96 -19.17
C THR A 275 38.65 -43.53 -20.11
N ARG A 276 39.41 -42.68 -20.81
CA ARG A 276 40.49 -43.08 -21.72
C ARG A 276 41.66 -43.75 -20.97
N ARG A 277 41.98 -43.31 -19.74
CA ARG A 277 43.01 -43.92 -18.89
C ARG A 277 42.59 -45.22 -18.19
N ARG A 278 41.28 -45.50 -18.10
CA ARG A 278 40.76 -46.68 -17.40
C ARG A 278 40.59 -47.92 -18.29
N VAL A 279 40.88 -47.80 -19.60
CA VAL A 279 40.96 -48.94 -20.52
C VAL A 279 42.32 -49.62 -20.29
N PRO A 280 42.38 -50.82 -19.68
CA PRO A 280 43.62 -51.58 -19.66
C PRO A 280 43.91 -52.04 -21.09
N ASN A 281 45.19 -51.95 -21.46
CA ASN A 281 45.70 -52.42 -22.75
C ASN A 281 45.72 -53.96 -22.72
N ASP A 282 44.56 -54.59 -22.86
CA ASP A 282 44.44 -56.05 -22.93
C ASP A 282 44.68 -56.50 -24.36
N ASN A 283 45.96 -56.59 -24.71
CA ASN A 283 46.43 -57.39 -25.83
C ASN A 283 46.92 -58.73 -25.26
N THR A 284 45.99 -59.59 -24.86
CA THR A 284 46.24 -61.03 -24.80
C THR A 284 45.14 -61.79 -25.53
N SER A 285 45.61 -62.71 -26.34
CA SER A 285 44.93 -63.56 -27.32
C SER A 285 43.98 -64.60 -26.71
N ASP A 286 43.01 -65.00 -27.55
CA ASP A 286 42.25 -66.26 -27.59
C ASP A 286 41.30 -66.60 -26.40
N ASP A 287 39.99 -66.63 -26.69
CA ASP A 287 39.08 -67.79 -26.57
C ASP A 287 37.59 -67.46 -26.26
N GLU A 288 36.73 -68.09 -27.05
CA GLU A 288 35.28 -68.41 -26.94
C GLU A 288 34.19 -67.39 -26.53
N PRO A 289 32.99 -67.46 -27.16
CA PRO A 289 31.81 -66.71 -26.71
C PRO A 289 31.08 -67.48 -25.59
N VAL A 290 31.15 -66.98 -24.36
CA VAL A 290 30.27 -67.45 -23.28
C VAL A 290 28.92 -66.74 -23.37
N LEU A 291 27.92 -67.53 -23.75
CA LEU A 291 26.50 -67.23 -23.64
C LEU A 291 26.10 -67.25 -22.15
N PHE A 292 25.63 -66.15 -21.57
CA PHE A 292 24.77 -66.19 -20.39
C PHE A 292 23.73 -65.07 -20.39
N ASP A 293 22.54 -65.50 -20.01
CA ASP A 293 21.22 -64.92 -20.18
C ASP A 293 20.73 -64.27 -18.87
N ASN A 294 19.75 -63.38 -19.01
CA ASN A 294 18.76 -62.90 -18.04
C ASN A 294 19.08 -61.83 -16.98
N ASP A 295 18.28 -60.76 -17.09
CA ASP A 295 17.43 -60.11 -16.08
C ASP A 295 18.01 -59.73 -14.70
N ILE A 296 17.80 -58.46 -14.30
CA ILE A 296 17.14 -58.11 -13.02
C ILE A 296 16.69 -56.64 -13.01
N LYS A 297 15.42 -56.47 -12.61
CA LYS A 297 14.63 -55.26 -12.41
C LYS A 297 15.21 -54.31 -11.35
N ILE A 298 15.10 -53.01 -11.61
CA ILE A 298 15.13 -51.96 -10.57
C ILE A 298 13.72 -51.79 -10.03
N LYS A 299 13.60 -51.90 -8.70
CA LYS A 299 12.44 -51.48 -7.90
C LYS A 299 12.74 -50.12 -7.30
#